data_AF-A0A922NEI6-F1
#
_entry.id   AF-A0A922NEI6-F1
#
_cell.length_a   1.000
_cell.length_b   1.000
_cell.length_c   1.000
_cell.angle_alpha   90.00
_cell.angle_beta   90.00
_cell.angle_gamma   90.00
#
_symmetry.space_group_name_H-M   'P 1'
#
loop_
_entity.id
_entity.type
_entity.pdbx_description
1 polymer ?
#
loop_
_entity_poly.entity_id
_entity_poly.type
_entity_poly.pdbx_seq_one_letter_code
_entity_poly.pdbx_strand_id
1 'polypeptide(L)'
;MATGSAVTRVTVILNTPDDWFNWIFLCRDFAKDHKIWQYVNPDTPKESLPDLEAANPKPQLTDYKARASKLSDLSIHGQIVFKSFWQTLKR
;
A
#
# COMPACT_ATOMS: atom_id res chain seq x y z
N MET A 1 8.13 0.10 -20.36
CA MET A 1 6.90 -0.71 -20.26
C MET A 1 6.20 -0.32 -18.97
N ALA A 2 5.19 0.55 -19.03
CA ALA A 2 4.46 1.00 -17.84
C ALA A 2 3.30 0.03 -17.57
N THR A 3 3.43 -0.84 -16.57
CA THR A 3 2.30 -1.63 -16.06
C THR A 3 1.50 -0.74 -15.12
N GLY A 4 0.67 0.15 -15.67
CA GLY A 4 -0.36 0.80 -14.88
C GLY A 4 -1.36 -0.28 -14.44
N SER A 5 -1.39 -0.61 -13.14
CA SER A 5 -2.45 -1.47 -12.60
C SER A 5 -3.79 -0.80 -12.92
N ALA A 6 -4.62 -1.49 -13.71
CA ALA A 6 -5.97 -1.03 -14.00
C ALA A 6 -6.78 -1.11 -12.70
N VAL A 7 -7.21 0.03 -12.19
CA VAL A 7 -8.05 0.08 -10.98
C VAL A 7 -9.47 -0.28 -11.39
N THR A 8 -9.84 -1.55 -11.18
CA THR A 8 -11.22 -2.01 -11.34
C THR A 8 -12.02 -1.56 -10.12
N ARG A 9 -12.95 -0.63 -10.32
CA ARG A 9 -13.89 -0.22 -9.26
C ARG A 9 -15.11 -1.11 -9.33
N VAL A 10 -15.33 -1.89 -8.27
CA VAL A 10 -16.53 -2.73 -8.11
C VAL A 10 -17.49 -2.00 -7.19
N THR A 11 -18.69 -1.68 -7.70
CA THR A 11 -19.77 -1.14 -6.86
C THR A 11 -20.61 -2.29 -6.36
N VAL A 12 -20.70 -2.43 -5.03
CA VAL A 12 -21.54 -3.42 -4.36
C VAL A 12 -22.67 -2.69 -3.64
N ILE A 13 -23.90 -3.10 -3.89
CA ILE A 13 -25.09 -2.58 -3.22
C ILE A 13 -25.45 -3.58 -2.13
N LEU A 14 -25.43 -3.15 -0.87
CA LEU A 14 -25.79 -3.97 0.28
C LEU A 14 -27.27 -3.77 0.59
N ASN A 15 -28.14 -4.54 -0.05
CA ASN A 15 -29.59 -4.42 0.10
C ASN A 15 -30.16 -5.49 1.04
N THR A 16 -29.61 -6.71 1.00
CA THR A 16 -30.01 -7.83 1.85
C THR A 16 -28.85 -8.32 2.73
N PRO A 17 -29.12 -9.06 3.81
CA PRO A 17 -28.08 -9.72 4.59
C PRO A 17 -27.17 -10.63 3.77
N ASP A 18 -27.69 -11.28 2.72
CA ASP A 18 -26.91 -12.13 1.82
C ASP A 18 -25.83 -11.36 1.04
N ASP A 19 -26.09 -10.09 0.70
CA ASP A 19 -25.12 -9.23 -0.01
C ASP A 19 -23.85 -8.98 0.82
N TRP A 20 -23.94 -9.08 2.15
CA TRP A 20 -22.79 -8.92 3.04
C TRP A 20 -21.76 -10.04 2.85
N PHE A 21 -22.20 -11.26 2.55
CA PHE A 21 -21.26 -12.36 2.31
C PHE A 21 -20.44 -12.09 1.06
N ASN A 22 -21.08 -11.70 -0.04
CA ASN A 22 -20.41 -11.35 -1.29
C ASN A 22 -19.42 -10.18 -1.09
N TRP A 23 -19.81 -9.16 -0.32
CA TRP A 23 -18.94 -8.05 0.01
C TRP A 23 -17.70 -8.47 0.82
N ILE A 24 -17.88 -9.33 1.83
CA ILE A 24 -16.77 -9.83 2.65
C ILE A 24 -15.79 -10.65 1.81
N PHE A 25 -16.27 -11.44 0.84
CA PHE A 25 -15.40 -12.17 -0.09
C PHE A 25 -14.58 -11.22 -0.96
N LEU A 26 -15.19 -10.18 -1.52
CA LEU A 26 -14.48 -9.18 -2.31
C LEU A 26 -13.41 -8.44 -1.50
N CYS A 27 -13.74 -8.04 -0.26
CA CYS A 27 -12.79 -7.41 0.65
C CYS A 27 -11.61 -8.34 0.95
N ARG A 28 -11.88 -9.64 1.13
CA ARG A 28 -10.85 -10.65 1.37
C ARG A 28 -9.92 -10.81 0.18
N ASP A 29 -10.45 -10.96 -1.02
CA ASP A 29 -9.64 -11.17 -2.22
C ASP A 29 -8.81 -9.93 -2.53
N PHE A 30 -9.41 -8.74 -2.43
CA PHE A 30 -8.68 -7.48 -2.55
C PHE A 30 -7.53 -7.37 -1.54
N ALA A 31 -7.79 -7.68 -0.27
CA ALA A 31 -6.77 -7.64 0.76
C ALA A 31 -5.66 -8.69 0.56
N LYS A 32 -5.98 -9.86 -0.02
CA LYS A 32 -4.98 -10.87 -0.38
C LYS A 32 -4.11 -10.41 -1.54
N ASP A 33 -4.71 -9.84 -2.58
CA ASP A 33 -3.99 -9.30 -3.74
C ASP A 33 -3.02 -8.20 -3.33
N HIS A 34 -3.42 -7.37 -2.37
CA HIS A 34 -2.59 -6.31 -1.80
C HIS A 34 -1.66 -6.78 -0.66
N LYS A 35 -1.65 -8.08 -0.32
CA LYS A 35 -0.83 -8.68 0.75
C LYS A 35 -1.05 -8.06 2.14
N ILE A 36 -2.26 -7.54 2.39
CA ILE A 36 -2.66 -6.96 3.66
C ILE A 36 -3.66 -7.81 4.44
N TRP A 37 -4.12 -8.94 3.86
CA TRP A 37 -5.14 -9.81 4.49
C TRP A 37 -4.79 -10.21 5.92
N GLN A 38 -3.52 -10.53 6.19
CA GLN A 38 -3.05 -10.91 7.53
C GLN A 38 -3.42 -9.88 8.61
N TYR A 39 -3.47 -8.59 8.28
CA TYR A 39 -3.77 -7.51 9.23
C TYR A 39 -5.26 -7.26 9.45
N VAL A 40 -6.11 -7.70 8.52
CA VAL A 40 -7.57 -7.47 8.57
C VAL A 40 -8.36 -8.73 8.88
N ASN A 41 -7.71 -9.90 8.83
CA ASN A 41 -8.32 -11.18 9.10
C ASN A 41 -8.65 -11.32 10.60
N PRO A 42 -9.93 -11.44 11.00
CA PRO A 42 -10.31 -11.57 12.40
C PRO A 42 -9.82 -12.87 13.04
N ASP A 43 -9.57 -13.90 12.21
CA ASP A 43 -9.03 -15.18 12.68
C ASP A 43 -7.53 -15.13 12.98
N THR A 44 -6.84 -14.05 12.58
CA THR A 44 -5.41 -13.90 12.83
C THR A 44 -5.20 -13.21 14.18
N PRO A 45 -4.63 -13.91 15.18
CA PRO A 45 -4.34 -13.32 16.47
C PRO A 45 -3.32 -12.19 16.32
N LYS A 46 -3.52 -11.11 17.08
CA LYS A 46 -2.73 -9.88 16.97
C LYS A 46 -1.24 -10.13 17.21
N GLU A 47 -0.92 -11.10 18.05
CA GLU A 47 0.43 -11.51 18.44
C GLU A 47 1.17 -12.24 17.30
N SER A 48 0.43 -12.79 16.33
CA SER A 48 0.98 -13.44 15.14
C SER A 48 1.14 -12.48 13.95
N LEU A 49 0.74 -11.22 14.10
CA LEU A 49 0.86 -10.24 13.03
C LEU A 49 2.32 -9.81 12.85
N PRO A 50 2.82 -9.74 11.60
CA PRO A 50 4.15 -9.20 11.36
C PRO A 50 4.19 -7.73 11.77
N ASP A 51 5.24 -7.33 12.47
CA ASP A 51 5.39 -5.96 12.93
C ASP A 51 5.49 -4.98 11.75
N LEU A 52 4.49 -4.11 11.64
CA LEU A 52 4.42 -3.07 10.61
C LEU A 52 5.48 -2.00 10.82
N GLU A 53 5.85 -1.72 12.07
CA GLU A 53 6.83 -0.69 12.42
C GLU A 53 8.26 -1.17 12.11
N ALA A 54 8.54 -2.47 12.33
CA ALA A 54 9.81 -3.07 11.92
C ALA A 54 10.02 -3.04 10.40
N ALA A 55 8.96 -3.21 9.61
CA ALA A 55 9.03 -3.17 8.16
C ALA A 55 9.16 -1.75 7.60
N ASN A 56 8.71 -0.72 8.34
CA ASN A 56 8.77 0.68 7.94
C ASN A 56 9.27 1.55 9.10
N PRO A 57 10.58 1.52 9.40
CA PRO A 57 11.13 2.34 10.47
C PRO A 57 10.88 3.82 10.17
N LYS A 58 10.51 4.58 11.21
CA LYS A 58 10.38 6.03 11.10
C LYS A 58 11.72 6.61 10.65
N PRO A 59 11.73 7.46 9.60
CA PRO A 59 12.96 8.05 9.11
C PRO A 59 13.62 8.87 10.23
N GLN A 60 14.90 8.64 10.43
CA GLN A 60 15.76 9.40 11.32
C GLN A 60 16.23 10.68 10.64
N LEU A 61 16.68 11.65 11.45
CA LEU A 61 17.31 12.87 10.93
C LEU A 61 18.60 12.58 10.15
N THR A 62 19.17 11.38 10.25
CA THR A 62 20.31 10.97 9.42
C THR A 62 19.92 10.43 8.05
N ASP A 63 18.64 10.14 7.83
CA ASP A 63 18.17 9.46 6.62
C ASP A 63 17.90 10.43 5.46
N TYR A 64 18.00 11.74 5.70
CA TYR A 64 17.95 12.74 4.64
C TYR A 64 19.37 13.05 4.12
N LYS A 65 19.48 13.23 2.79
CA LYS A 65 20.73 13.65 2.18
C LYS A 65 20.92 15.15 2.35
N ALA A 66 21.73 15.56 3.32
CA ALA A 66 22.06 16.98 3.53
C ALA A 66 22.62 17.62 2.24
N ARG A 67 22.14 18.83 1.93
CA ARG A 67 22.48 19.62 0.72
C ARG A 67 22.00 19.06 -0.61
N ALA A 68 21.21 17.99 -0.64
CA ALA A 68 20.49 17.63 -1.86
C ALA A 68 19.46 18.73 -2.17
N SER A 69 19.69 19.48 -3.25
CA SER A 69 18.81 20.57 -3.70
C SER A 69 18.18 20.26 -5.06
N LYS A 70 18.72 19.27 -5.77
CA LYS A 70 18.25 18.79 -7.06
C LYS A 70 17.98 17.29 -6.99
N LEU A 71 17.07 16.80 -7.83
CA LEU A 71 16.78 15.36 -7.96
C LEU A 71 18.05 14.57 -8.35
N SER A 72 18.93 15.15 -9.17
CA SER A 72 20.23 14.56 -9.55
C SER A 72 21.16 14.32 -8.36
N ASP A 73 20.96 15.03 -7.25
CA ASP A 73 21.77 14.88 -6.05
C ASP A 73 21.37 13.61 -5.28
N LEU A 74 20.25 12.95 -5.59
CA LEU A 74 19.84 11.69 -4.97
C LEU A 74 20.51 10.50 -5.65
N SER A 75 20.61 9.36 -4.94
CA SER A 75 21.00 8.10 -5.55
C SER A 75 20.01 7.69 -6.64
N ILE A 76 20.42 6.83 -7.58
CA ILE A 76 19.54 6.31 -8.64
C ILE A 76 18.24 5.75 -8.05
N HIS A 77 18.36 5.00 -6.94
CA HIS A 77 17.21 4.46 -6.23
C HIS A 77 16.32 5.58 -5.65
N GLY A 78 16.90 6.60 -5.00
CA GLY A 78 16.16 7.75 -4.49
C GLY A 78 15.47 8.56 -5.59
N GLN A 79 16.08 8.69 -6.76
CA GLN A 79 15.48 9.33 -7.93
C GLN A 79 14.26 8.56 -8.46
N ILE A 80 14.35 7.23 -8.50
CA ILE A 80 13.24 6.36 -8.91
C ILE A 80 12.08 6.48 -7.93
N VAL A 81 12.34 6.39 -6.62
CA VAL A 81 11.32 6.52 -5.57
C VAL A 81 10.63 7.89 -5.64
N PHE A 82 11.41 8.98 -5.73
CA PHE A 82 10.86 10.32 -5.82
C PHE A 82 10.00 10.52 -7.08
N LYS A 83 10.45 10.02 -8.25
CA LYS A 83 9.67 10.10 -9.49
C LYS A 83 8.38 9.30 -9.40
N SER A 84 8.42 8.09 -8.85
CA SER A 84 7.22 7.25 -8.66
C SER A 84 6.20 7.92 -7.73
N PHE A 85 6.67 8.50 -6.62
CA PHE A 85 5.82 9.24 -5.69
C PHE A 85 5.15 10.46 -6.35
N TRP A 86 5.91 11.24 -7.11
CA TRP A 86 5.39 12.42 -7.83
C TRP A 86 4.39 12.07 -8.94
N GLN A 87 4.54 10.93 -9.61
CA GLN A 87 3.58 10.45 -10.61
C GLN A 87 2.26 10.03 -9.97
N THR A 88 2.31 9.42 -8.78
CA THR A 88 1.12 9.02 -8.02
C THR A 88 0.33 10.21 -7.49
N LEU A 89 1.00 11.30 -7.08
CA LEU A 89 0.35 12.52 -6.59
C LEU A 89 -0.29 13.40 -7.67
N LYS A 90 0.08 13.22 -8.94
CA LYS A 90 -0.49 13.96 -10.09
C LYS A 90 -1.67 13.26 -10.76
N ARG A 91 -2.13 12.12 -10.22
CA ARG A 91 -3.33 11.39 -10.65
C ARG A 91 -4.53 11.78 -9.79
#